data_AF-A0A136NUW6-F1
#
_entry.id   AF-A0A136NUW6-F1
#
_cell.length_a   1.000
_cell.length_b   1.000
_cell.length_c   1.000
_cell.angle_alpha   90.00
_cell.angle_beta   90.00
_cell.angle_gamma   90.00
#
_symmetry.space_group_name_H-M   'P 1'
#
loop_
_entity.id
_entity.type
_entity.pdbx_description
1 polymer ?
#
loop_
_entity_poly.entity_id
_entity_poly.type
_entity_poly.pdbx_seq_one_letter_code
_entity_poly.pdbx_strand_id
1 'polypeptide(L)'
;MSEELFPQSEGFLVTARKWRPKVFDDVTSQEFITKTLRNAIKNNRISHAYLFSGPRGVGKTTVARLLAKSLNCSNLNPNGEPCNECPSCREISNDNRNHPDVFEIDGASNRNIEDVRELKEKVKYGPVRSKYKIFIIDEVHMLTGA
;
A
#
# COMPACT_ATOMS: atom_id res chain seq x y z
N MET A 1 20.76 -19.92 -39.81
CA MET A 1 21.32 -18.61 -39.41
C MET A 1 20.34 -17.56 -39.91
N SER A 2 19.49 -16.95 -39.12
CA SER A 2 19.43 -16.81 -37.65
C SER A 2 17.96 -16.47 -37.34
N GLU A 3 17.26 -17.36 -36.66
CA GLU A 3 16.00 -17.03 -36.00
C GLU A 3 16.33 -16.04 -34.88
N GLU A 4 16.12 -14.76 -35.12
CA GLU A 4 16.14 -13.77 -34.04
C GLU A 4 14.93 -14.01 -33.14
N LEU A 5 15.24 -14.39 -31.90
CA LEU A 5 14.30 -14.58 -30.81
C LEU A 5 13.50 -13.30 -30.58
N PHE A 6 12.22 -13.29 -30.96
CA PHE A 6 11.26 -12.41 -30.31
C PHE A 6 11.08 -12.90 -28.86
N PRO A 7 11.40 -12.09 -27.84
CA PRO A 7 11.20 -12.50 -26.45
C PRO A 7 9.69 -12.68 -26.20
N GLN A 8 9.34 -13.82 -25.62
CA GLN A 8 7.96 -14.20 -25.33
C GLN A 8 7.30 -13.18 -24.38
N SER A 9 6.16 -12.63 -24.83
CA SER A 9 5.09 -11.94 -24.10
C SER A 9 5.43 -11.36 -22.71
N GLU A 10 5.96 -10.14 -22.66
CA GLU A 10 5.66 -9.26 -21.53
C GLU A 10 4.16 -8.91 -21.62
N GLY A 11 3.36 -9.40 -20.67
CA GLY A 11 1.93 -9.10 -20.62
C GLY A 11 1.69 -7.60 -20.66
N PHE A 12 0.70 -7.16 -21.46
CA PHE A 12 0.36 -5.75 -21.58
C PHE A 12 -0.04 -5.16 -20.22
N LEU A 13 0.81 -4.30 -19.67
CA LEU A 13 0.55 -3.60 -18.41
C LEU A 13 0.13 -2.16 -18.70
N VAL A 14 -1.06 -1.78 -18.21
CA VAL A 14 -1.58 -0.42 -18.35
C VAL A 14 -0.61 0.59 -17.73
N THR A 15 -0.37 1.72 -18.40
CA THR A 15 0.56 2.79 -18.00
C THR A 15 0.39 3.22 -16.54
N ALA A 16 -0.85 3.34 -16.07
CA ALA A 16 -1.19 3.71 -14.69
C ALA A 16 -0.69 2.71 -13.63
N ARG A 17 -0.50 1.43 -14.01
CA ARG A 17 0.13 0.42 -13.15
C ARG A 17 1.64 0.41 -13.30
N LYS A 18 2.13 0.52 -14.55
CA LYS A 18 3.57 0.51 -14.86
C LYS A 18 4.33 1.62 -14.11
N TRP A 19 3.74 2.81 -14.02
CA TRP A 19 4.36 3.99 -13.42
C TRP A 19 3.82 4.33 -12.04
N ARG A 20 3.21 3.37 -11.33
CA ARG A 20 2.76 3.60 -9.96
C ARG A 20 4.00 3.86 -9.06
N PRO A 21 4.04 4.99 -8.32
CA PRO A 21 5.12 5.31 -7.39
C PRO A 21 5.55 4.14 -6.52
N LYS A 22 6.86 3.88 -6.43
CA LYS A 22 7.43 2.80 -5.62
C LYS A 22 8.06 3.31 -4.33
N VAL A 23 8.48 4.57 -4.33
CA VAL A 23 8.95 5.33 -3.16
C VAL A 23 8.17 6.64 -3.00
N PHE A 24 8.39 7.36 -1.90
CA PHE A 24 7.69 8.63 -1.64
C PHE A 24 8.16 9.73 -2.58
N ASP A 25 9.44 9.73 -2.97
CA ASP A 25 10.00 10.71 -3.91
C ASP A 25 9.43 10.58 -5.34
N ASP A 26 8.85 9.43 -5.71
CA ASP A 26 8.16 9.24 -7.01
C ASP A 26 6.77 9.90 -7.04
N VAL A 27 6.22 10.31 -5.88
CA VAL A 27 4.87 10.89 -5.80
C VAL A 27 4.92 12.36 -6.18
N THR A 28 4.33 12.69 -7.33
CA THR A 28 4.33 14.06 -7.86
C THR A 28 3.31 14.95 -7.15
N SER A 29 3.65 16.24 -7.01
CA SER A 29 2.75 17.31 -6.55
C SER A 29 2.16 17.13 -5.13
N GLN A 30 2.76 16.29 -4.28
CA GLN A 30 2.30 16.01 -2.91
C GLN A 30 3.43 16.11 -1.86
N GLU A 31 4.38 17.02 -2.06
CA GLU A 31 5.61 17.15 -1.25
C GLU A 31 5.34 17.30 0.26
N PHE A 32 4.33 18.08 0.63
CA PHE A 32 4.00 18.27 2.05
C PHE A 32 3.58 16.96 2.72
N ILE A 33 2.77 16.15 2.04
CA ILE A 33 2.26 14.87 2.55
C ILE A 33 3.41 13.86 2.63
N THR A 34 4.19 13.71 1.56
CA THR A 34 5.29 12.74 1.51
C THR A 34 6.38 13.07 2.52
N LYS A 35 6.74 14.35 2.69
CA LYS A 35 7.68 14.80 3.71
C LYS A 35 7.17 14.55 5.13
N THR A 36 5.89 14.81 5.38
CA THR A 36 5.27 14.57 6.69
C THR A 36 5.30 13.08 7.06
N LEU A 37 4.91 12.20 6.13
CA LEU A 37 4.93 10.75 6.35
C LEU A 37 6.36 10.22 6.56
N ARG A 38 7.33 10.64 5.73
CA ARG A 38 8.74 10.26 5.93
C ARG A 38 9.26 10.70 7.29
N ASN A 39 8.97 11.92 7.71
CA ASN A 39 9.37 12.42 9.03
C ASN A 39 8.70 11.64 10.17
N ALA A 40 7.42 11.28 10.02
CA ALA A 40 6.73 10.45 11.01
C ALA A 40 7.39 9.08 11.15
N ILE A 41 7.76 8.45 10.03
CA ILE A 41 8.47 7.16 10.00
C ILE A 41 9.84 7.27 10.67
N LYS A 42 10.66 8.25 10.25
CA LYS A 42 12.02 8.45 10.79
C LYS A 42 12.04 8.70 12.29
N ASN A 43 11.08 9.46 12.80
CA ASN A 43 11.00 9.81 14.21
C ASN A 43 10.17 8.81 15.03
N ASN A 44 9.73 7.70 14.43
CA ASN A 44 8.84 6.71 15.06
C ASN A 44 7.58 7.35 15.68
N ARG A 45 7.03 8.39 15.04
CA ARG A 45 5.82 9.13 15.43
C ARG A 45 4.64 8.72 14.55
N ILE A 46 4.34 7.43 14.53
CA ILE A 46 3.29 6.85 13.67
C ILE A 46 1.95 6.86 14.41
N SER A 47 0.91 7.41 13.77
CA SER A 47 -0.49 7.31 14.22
C SER A 47 -1.09 5.93 13.95
N HIS A 48 -2.09 5.54 14.73
CA HIS A 48 -2.87 4.31 14.53
C HIS A 48 -3.85 4.41 13.35
N ALA A 49 -4.20 5.63 12.92
CA ALA A 49 -5.11 5.87 11.80
C ALA A 49 -4.67 7.06 10.95
N TYR A 50 -4.82 6.92 9.63
CA TYR A 50 -4.58 7.95 8.62
C TYR A 50 -5.77 8.00 7.65
N LEU A 51 -6.30 9.19 7.42
CA LEU A 51 -7.34 9.43 6.41
C LEU A 51 -6.72 10.20 5.24
N PHE A 52 -6.64 9.54 4.09
CA PHE A 52 -6.27 10.19 2.84
C PHE A 52 -7.54 10.63 2.12
N SER A 53 -7.74 11.94 1.98
CA SER A 53 -8.90 12.53 1.29
C SER A 53 -8.49 13.27 0.02
N GLY A 54 -9.44 13.41 -0.91
CA GLY A 54 -9.23 14.11 -2.18
C GLY A 54 -9.86 13.39 -3.38
N PRO A 55 -9.82 14.02 -4.58
CA PRO A 55 -10.42 13.48 -5.79
C PRO A 55 -9.88 12.09 -6.19
N ARG A 56 -10.59 11.40 -7.07
CA ARG A 56 -10.09 10.14 -7.66
C ARG A 56 -8.84 10.41 -8.49
N GLY A 57 -7.90 9.46 -8.48
CA GLY A 57 -6.66 9.56 -9.27
C GLY A 57 -5.50 10.33 -8.64
N VAL A 58 -5.70 11.08 -7.54
CA VAL A 58 -4.63 11.89 -6.91
C VAL A 58 -3.59 11.09 -6.12
N GLY A 59 -3.67 9.76 -6.11
CA GLY A 59 -2.67 8.89 -5.47
C GLY A 59 -2.96 8.47 -4.03
N LYS A 60 -4.18 8.66 -3.49
CA LYS A 60 -4.56 8.30 -2.10
C LYS A 60 -4.16 6.86 -1.72
N THR A 61 -4.67 5.88 -2.46
CA THR A 61 -4.38 4.44 -2.24
C THR A 61 -2.91 4.12 -2.48
N THR A 62 -2.27 4.80 -3.43
CA THR A 62 -0.84 4.64 -3.70
C THR A 62 0.01 5.08 -2.49
N VAL A 63 -0.27 6.25 -1.93
CA VAL A 63 0.44 6.77 -0.74
C VAL A 63 0.18 5.89 0.47
N ALA A 64 -1.06 5.40 0.67
CA ALA A 64 -1.37 4.45 1.73
C ALA A 64 -0.52 3.17 1.64
N ARG A 65 -0.33 2.63 0.43
CA ARG A 65 0.54 1.46 0.21
C ARG A 65 2.02 1.78 0.43
N LEU A 66 2.50 2.96 0.02
CA LEU A 66 3.88 3.39 0.30
C LEU A 66 4.16 3.48 1.80
N LEU A 67 3.19 4.00 2.56
CA LEU A 67 3.25 4.02 4.02
C LEU A 67 3.31 2.60 4.58
N ALA A 68 2.41 1.71 4.14
CA ALA A 68 2.40 0.31 4.58
C ALA A 68 3.72 -0.41 4.28
N LYS A 69 4.27 -0.21 3.07
CA LYS A 69 5.58 -0.73 2.67
C LYS A 69 6.69 -0.25 3.58
N SER A 70 6.71 1.05 3.89
CA SER A 70 7.75 1.63 4.73
C SER A 70 7.65 1.12 6.17
N LEU A 71 6.44 1.02 6.72
CA LEU A 71 6.22 0.53 8.08
C LEU A 71 6.64 -0.93 8.28
N ASN A 72 6.45 -1.78 7.27
CA ASN A 72 6.78 -3.21 7.31
C ASN A 72 8.07 -3.57 6.57
N CYS A 73 8.85 -2.59 6.10
CA CYS A 73 10.12 -2.82 5.43
C CYS A 73 11.17 -3.35 6.42
N SER A 74 11.81 -4.48 6.09
CA SER A 74 12.90 -5.04 6.90
C SER A 74 14.22 -4.29 6.77
N ASN A 75 14.41 -3.56 5.65
CA ASN A 75 15.64 -2.82 5.37
C ASN A 75 15.29 -1.38 4.99
N LEU A 76 14.69 -0.64 5.92
CA LEU A 76 14.20 0.71 5.68
C LEU A 76 15.36 1.68 5.40
N ASN A 77 15.22 2.51 4.37
CA ASN A 77 16.21 3.53 4.06
C ASN A 77 16.22 4.62 5.16
N PRO A 78 17.38 5.27 5.44
CA PRO A 78 17.49 6.32 6.46
C PRO A 78 16.59 7.54 6.22
N ASN A 79 16.16 7.77 4.98
CA ASN A 79 15.22 8.82 4.61
C ASN A 79 13.74 8.45 4.90
N GLY A 80 13.46 7.25 5.41
CA GLY A 80 12.10 6.77 5.72
C GLY A 80 11.41 6.12 4.53
N GLU A 81 12.13 5.74 3.48
CA GLU A 81 11.60 5.08 2.29
C GLU A 81 11.77 3.56 2.29
N PRO A 82 10.87 2.82 1.63
CA PRO A 82 10.98 1.36 1.56
C PRO A 82 12.09 0.93 0.58
N CYS A 83 12.79 -0.17 0.88
CA CYS A 83 13.86 -0.67 -0.01
C CYS A 83 13.37 -1.29 -1.33
N ASN A 84 12.08 -1.62 -1.45
CA ASN A 84 11.49 -2.29 -2.61
C ASN A 84 12.00 -3.71 -2.94
N GLU A 85 12.97 -4.22 -2.19
CA GLU A 85 13.61 -5.51 -2.49
C GLU A 85 13.30 -6.61 -1.48
N CYS A 86 12.98 -6.26 -0.23
CA CYS A 86 12.66 -7.25 0.80
C CYS A 86 11.31 -7.95 0.53
N PRO A 87 11.07 -9.16 1.08
CA PRO A 87 9.83 -9.91 0.87
C PRO A 87 8.58 -9.08 1.17
N SER A 88 8.57 -8.33 2.28
CA SER A 88 7.43 -7.48 2.63
C SER A 88 7.14 -6.42 1.55
N CYS A 89 8.17 -5.69 1.10
CA CYS A 89 7.99 -4.66 0.07
C CYS A 89 7.52 -5.25 -1.27
N ARG A 90 8.02 -6.43 -1.66
CA ARG A 90 7.62 -7.11 -2.90
C ARG A 90 6.17 -7.57 -2.83
N GLU A 91 5.78 -8.27 -1.77
CA GLU A 91 4.42 -8.79 -1.60
C GLU A 91 3.36 -7.68 -1.51
N ILE A 92 3.68 -6.54 -0.87
CA ILE A 92 2.77 -5.37 -0.85
C ILE A 92 2.68 -4.69 -2.23
N SER A 93 3.76 -4.72 -3.03
CA SER A 93 3.79 -4.09 -4.35
C SER A 93 3.17 -4.96 -5.45
N ASN A 94 3.15 -6.28 -5.26
CA ASN A 94 2.61 -7.22 -6.22
C ASN A 94 1.10 -7.00 -6.42
N ASP A 95 0.63 -7.13 -7.66
CA ASP A 95 -0.79 -6.97 -8.00
C ASP A 95 -1.69 -7.97 -7.25
N ASN A 96 -1.14 -9.14 -6.87
CA ASN A 96 -1.85 -10.16 -6.11
C ASN A 96 -2.00 -9.84 -4.61
N ARG A 97 -1.37 -8.76 -4.10
CA ARG A 97 -1.48 -8.23 -2.72
C ARG A 97 -1.43 -9.32 -1.65
N ASN A 98 -0.45 -10.21 -1.75
CA ASN A 98 -0.39 -11.46 -0.99
C ASN A 98 0.30 -11.33 0.38
N HIS A 99 0.46 -10.11 0.88
CA HIS A 99 1.15 -9.88 2.14
C HIS A 99 0.25 -10.24 3.34
N PRO A 100 0.69 -11.12 4.27
CA PRO A 100 -0.19 -11.66 5.31
C PRO A 100 -0.63 -10.63 6.37
N ASP A 101 0.13 -9.55 6.54
CA ASP A 101 -0.14 -8.51 7.54
C ASP A 101 -0.64 -7.19 6.94
N VAL A 102 -0.89 -7.13 5.63
CA VAL A 102 -1.44 -5.94 4.96
C VAL A 102 -2.70 -6.33 4.23
N PHE A 103 -3.83 -5.85 4.75
CA PHE A 103 -5.15 -6.14 4.22
C PHE A 103 -5.64 -4.92 3.46
N GLU A 104 -6.02 -5.10 2.20
CA GLU A 104 -6.63 -4.04 1.40
C GLU A 104 -8.09 -4.38 1.11
N ILE A 105 -8.99 -3.47 1.48
CA ILE A 105 -10.43 -3.63 1.41
C ILE A 105 -10.98 -2.51 0.54
N ASP A 106 -11.74 -2.86 -0.48
CA ASP A 106 -12.51 -1.91 -1.25
C ASP A 106 -13.88 -1.70 -0.60
N GLY A 107 -14.11 -0.55 0.02
CA GLY A 107 -15.38 -0.20 0.65
C GLY A 107 -16.54 -0.15 -0.34
N ALA A 108 -16.29 0.05 -1.64
CA ALA A 108 -17.32 -0.01 -2.66
C ALA A 108 -17.80 -1.44 -2.95
N SER A 109 -16.99 -2.46 -2.69
CA SER A 109 -17.32 -3.89 -2.88
C SER A 109 -17.70 -4.60 -1.59
N ASN A 110 -17.24 -4.13 -0.43
CA ASN A 110 -17.47 -4.74 0.89
C ASN A 110 -18.46 -3.89 1.69
N ARG A 111 -19.69 -3.76 1.19
CA ARG A 111 -20.71 -2.85 1.76
C ARG A 111 -21.46 -3.47 2.93
N ASN A 112 -21.36 -4.78 3.16
CA ASN A 112 -22.19 -5.45 4.15
C ASN A 112 -21.63 -5.20 5.56
N ILE A 113 -22.52 -5.09 6.54
CA ILE A 113 -22.14 -4.99 7.96
C ILE A 113 -21.28 -6.19 8.39
N GLU A 114 -21.51 -7.36 7.78
CA GLU A 114 -20.75 -8.58 8.08
C GLU A 114 -19.26 -8.46 7.68
N ASP A 115 -18.95 -7.76 6.59
CA ASP A 115 -17.57 -7.53 6.14
C ASP A 115 -16.79 -6.70 7.18
N VAL A 116 -17.46 -5.71 7.78
CA VAL A 116 -16.90 -4.89 8.87
C VAL A 116 -16.73 -5.71 10.15
N ARG A 117 -17.65 -6.64 10.44
CA ARG A 117 -17.49 -7.55 11.59
C ARG A 117 -16.31 -8.49 11.43
N GLU A 118 -16.15 -9.10 10.26
CA GLU A 118 -15.00 -9.96 9.97
C GLU A 118 -13.69 -9.17 10.07
N LEU A 119 -13.68 -7.92 9.59
CA LEU A 119 -12.55 -7.01 9.77
C LEU A 119 -12.21 -6.80 11.25
N LYS A 120 -13.21 -6.51 12.09
CA LYS A 120 -13.03 -6.33 13.54
C LYS A 120 -12.48 -7.58 14.21
N GLU A 121 -12.92 -8.78 13.80
CA GLU A 121 -12.36 -10.04 14.31
C GLU A 121 -10.88 -10.21 13.91
N LYS A 122 -10.52 -9.88 12.67
CA LYS A 122 -9.12 -9.94 12.20
C LYS A 122 -8.21 -8.97 12.96
N VAL A 123 -8.71 -7.79 13.33
CA VAL A 123 -7.93 -6.76 14.07
C VAL A 123 -7.50 -7.24 15.47
N LYS A 124 -8.25 -8.16 16.10
CA LYS A 124 -7.94 -8.66 17.46
C LYS A 124 -6.60 -9.39 17.57
N TYR A 125 -6.12 -9.97 16.48
CA TYR A 125 -4.89 -10.75 16.45
C TYR A 125 -3.71 -9.89 15.96
N GLY A 126 -2.55 -10.10 16.56
CA GLY A 126 -1.31 -9.44 16.14
C GLY A 126 -0.86 -9.78 14.71
N PRO A 127 0.17 -9.08 14.20
CA PRO A 127 0.79 -9.44 12.93
C PRO A 127 1.52 -10.79 13.03
N VAL A 128 1.54 -11.54 11.93
CA VAL A 128 2.13 -12.87 11.78
C VAL A 128 3.63 -12.78 11.50
N ARG A 129 4.05 -11.87 10.61
CA ARG A 129 5.45 -11.80 10.14
C ARG A 129 6.08 -10.41 10.27
N SER A 130 5.27 -9.37 10.26
CA SER A 130 5.72 -7.98 10.09
C SER A 130 5.56 -7.17 11.38
N LYS A 131 6.14 -5.96 11.40
CA LYS A 131 6.08 -5.09 12.58
C LYS A 131 4.66 -4.59 12.86
N TYR A 132 3.88 -4.31 11.82
CA TYR A 132 2.53 -3.79 11.92
C TYR A 132 1.54 -4.63 11.11
N LYS A 133 0.34 -4.79 11.68
CA LYS A 133 -0.84 -5.26 10.95
C LYS A 133 -1.59 -4.04 10.41
N ILE A 134 -1.66 -3.92 9.09
CA ILE A 134 -2.12 -2.70 8.43
C ILE A 134 -3.39 -3.00 7.63
N PHE A 135 -4.39 -2.16 7.78
CA PHE A 135 -5.64 -2.22 7.03
C PHE A 135 -5.75 -0.97 6.16
N ILE A 136 -5.80 -1.16 4.85
CA ILE A 136 -6.02 -0.10 3.86
C ILE A 136 -7.47 -0.24 3.39
N ILE A 137 -8.30 0.74 3.72
CA ILE A 137 -9.71 0.77 3.31
C ILE A 137 -9.87 1.84 2.24
N ASP A 138 -10.01 1.42 0.98
CA ASP A 138 -10.29 2.32 -0.14
C ASP A 138 -11.78 2.65 -0.19
N GLU A 139 -12.11 3.86 -0.64
CA GLU A 139 -13.48 4.38 -0.69
C GLU A 139 -14.28 4.13 0.60
N VAL A 140 -13.66 4.36 1.77
CA VAL A 140 -14.23 4.08 3.10
C VAL A 140 -15.63 4.69 3.33
N HIS A 141 -15.95 5.79 2.65
CA HIS A 141 -17.26 6.43 2.70
C HIS A 141 -18.40 5.57 2.13
N MET A 142 -18.06 4.51 1.39
CA MET A 142 -19.00 3.53 0.84
C MET A 142 -19.35 2.41 1.82
N LEU A 143 -18.64 2.30 2.96
CA LEU A 143 -19.02 1.37 4.02
C LEU A 143 -20.33 1.84 4.67
N THR A 144 -21.38 1.05 4.52
CA THR A 144 -22.68 1.34 5.16
C THR A 144 -22.76 0.73 6.54
N GLY A 145 -23.20 1.50 7.53
CA GLY A 145 -23.61 1.01 8.85
C GLY A 145 -22.46 0.55 9.75
N ALA A 146 -21.96 1.47 10.58
CA ALA A 146 -21.28 1.12 11.84
C ALA A 146 -22.32 0.83 12.92
#